data_AF-A0A5B0DS96-F1
#
_entry.id   AF-A0A5B0DS96-F1
#
_cell.length_a   1.000
_cell.length_b   1.000
_cell.length_c   1.000
_cell.angle_alpha   90.00
_cell.angle_beta   90.00
_cell.angle_gamma   90.00
#
_symmetry.space_group_name_H-M   'P 1'
#
loop_
_entity.id
_entity.type
_entity.pdbx_description
1 polymer ?
#
loop_
_entity_poly.entity_id
_entity_poly.type
_entity_poly.pdbx_seq_one_letter_code
_entity_poly.pdbx_strand_id
1 'polypeptide(L)'
;MSAHDFQHYLSEFLARFLPGEVGAARNTIMSYRDTFTLLLRYCKAHEDITPEHMRCELLTKELVERFLASAETERGCGPATRNQRLAAIRSFCRYLQARDIERIGQYQRVLSIPKKKTSATPPHHVSVDEIRLILAQPDTSRPTGRRDLALLALMYDSGARVQEIADLTLGDFRADPPATVKLTGKGNKVRIVPLMSPTAALVQRYADGAGLTGAASRSRPLFPNRAGNKMTRTGIAYILDKHVATARESDPAMLTETISPHALRHSKAMHLLQAGVNLVYIRDILGHADLKTTEIYARIDGEMKRNALQSAFTNLTPPDAMPLWHQDKDMLTWLTNLGH
;
A
#
# COMPACT_ATOMS: atom_id res chain seq x y z
N MET A 1 -16.83 -7.18 -41.48
CA MET A 1 -16.18 -6.68 -40.24
C MET A 1 -14.77 -6.23 -40.57
N SER A 2 -14.36 -5.06 -40.07
CA SER A 2 -13.00 -4.55 -40.31
C SER A 2 -11.95 -5.51 -39.76
N ALA A 3 -10.88 -5.75 -40.52
CA ALA A 3 -9.75 -6.57 -40.12
C ALA A 3 -8.94 -6.01 -38.92
N HIS A 4 -9.41 -4.96 -38.25
CA HIS A 4 -8.72 -4.34 -37.10
C HIS A 4 -9.69 -3.89 -35.99
N ASP A 5 -10.81 -4.60 -35.79
CA ASP A 5 -11.84 -4.24 -34.81
C ASP A 5 -11.29 -4.09 -33.38
N PHE A 6 -10.53 -5.07 -32.90
CA PHE A 6 -9.96 -5.08 -31.55
C PHE A 6 -8.96 -3.93 -31.34
N GLN A 7 -8.05 -3.71 -32.29
CA GLN A 7 -7.01 -2.68 -32.18
C GLN A 7 -7.62 -1.27 -32.20
N HIS A 8 -8.64 -1.07 -33.05
CA HIS A 8 -9.40 0.17 -33.09
C HIS A 8 -10.07 0.44 -31.74
N TYR A 9 -10.83 -0.52 -31.22
CA TYR A 9 -11.52 -0.36 -29.95
C TYR A 9 -10.58 -0.22 -28.77
N LEU A 10 -9.47 -0.96 -28.72
CA LEU A 10 -8.48 -0.86 -27.65
C LEU A 10 -7.81 0.52 -27.64
N SER A 11 -7.51 1.07 -28.82
CA SER A 11 -6.91 2.40 -28.95
C SER A 11 -7.88 3.49 -28.48
N GLU A 12 -9.13 3.46 -28.96
CA GLU A 12 -10.20 4.35 -28.49
C GLU A 12 -10.43 4.23 -26.98
N PHE A 13 -10.45 3.01 -26.46
CA PHE A 13 -10.64 2.73 -25.04
C PHE A 13 -9.55 3.38 -24.18
N LEU A 14 -8.28 3.17 -24.52
CA LEU A 14 -7.14 3.67 -23.75
C LEU A 14 -6.92 5.19 -23.93
N ALA A 15 -7.15 5.72 -25.12
CA ALA A 15 -6.79 7.10 -25.48
C ALA A 15 -7.93 8.10 -25.31
N ARG A 16 -9.20 7.68 -25.40
CA ARG A 16 -10.37 8.57 -25.36
C ARG A 16 -11.33 8.23 -24.23
N PHE A 17 -11.79 6.99 -24.17
CA PHE A 17 -12.80 6.58 -23.19
C PHE A 17 -12.28 6.67 -21.74
N LEU A 18 -11.13 6.05 -21.45
CA LEU A 18 -10.58 6.09 -20.09
C LEU A 18 -10.22 7.49 -19.62
N PRO A 19 -9.50 8.34 -20.40
CA PRO A 19 -9.16 9.68 -19.96
C PRO A 19 -10.36 10.63 -19.93
N GLY A 20 -11.24 10.58 -20.93
CA GLY A 20 -12.32 11.53 -21.14
C GLY A 20 -13.60 11.16 -20.40
N GLU A 21 -14.20 10.03 -20.77
CA GLU A 21 -15.53 9.64 -20.25
C GLU A 21 -15.45 9.10 -18.82
N VAL A 22 -14.43 8.29 -18.51
CA VAL A 22 -14.27 7.71 -17.16
C VAL A 22 -13.52 8.64 -16.21
N GLY A 23 -12.71 9.57 -16.73
CA GLY A 23 -11.81 10.38 -15.91
C GLY A 23 -10.76 9.54 -15.17
N ALA A 24 -10.32 8.42 -15.77
CA ALA A 24 -9.39 7.50 -15.15
C ALA A 24 -8.01 8.16 -14.95
N ALA A 25 -7.45 8.00 -13.75
CA ALA A 25 -6.11 8.50 -13.46
C ALA A 25 -5.06 7.87 -14.38
N ARG A 26 -4.02 8.63 -14.74
CA ARG A 26 -2.91 8.18 -15.62
C ARG A 26 -2.34 6.81 -15.24
N ASN A 27 -2.15 6.54 -13.94
CA ASN A 27 -1.65 5.25 -13.47
C ASN A 27 -2.62 4.09 -13.74
N THR A 28 -3.93 4.33 -13.69
CA THR A 28 -4.94 3.33 -14.07
C THR A 28 -4.84 3.01 -15.56
N ILE A 29 -4.71 4.04 -16.41
CA ILE A 29 -4.55 3.87 -17.87
C ILE A 29 -3.28 3.08 -18.19
N MET A 30 -2.15 3.44 -17.56
CA MET A 30 -0.88 2.71 -17.73
C MET A 30 -1.02 1.24 -17.30
N SER A 31 -1.66 0.99 -16.17
CA SER A 31 -1.89 -0.37 -15.66
C SER A 31 -2.80 -1.19 -16.57
N TYR A 32 -3.79 -0.57 -17.22
CA TYR A 32 -4.65 -1.23 -18.21
C TYR A 32 -3.88 -1.51 -19.51
N ARG A 33 -3.13 -0.54 -20.02
CA ARG A 33 -2.22 -0.71 -21.17
C ARG A 33 -1.26 -1.88 -20.96
N ASP A 34 -0.64 -1.97 -19.78
CA ASP A 34 0.30 -3.03 -19.45
C ASP A 34 -0.41 -4.40 -19.42
N THR A 35 -1.65 -4.45 -18.94
CA THR A 35 -2.48 -5.66 -18.99
C THR A 35 -2.71 -6.13 -20.43
N PHE A 36 -3.13 -5.23 -21.32
CA PHE A 36 -3.37 -5.59 -22.73
C PHE A 36 -2.07 -5.94 -23.47
N THR A 37 -0.97 -5.27 -23.14
CA THR A 37 0.36 -5.63 -23.67
C THR A 37 0.74 -7.06 -23.29
N LEU A 38 0.48 -7.45 -22.04
CA LEU A 38 0.72 -8.81 -21.57
C LEU A 38 -0.22 -9.83 -22.20
N LEU A 39 -1.50 -9.49 -22.36
CA LEU A 39 -2.48 -10.34 -23.04
C LEU A 39 -2.05 -10.62 -24.49
N LEU A 40 -1.69 -9.59 -25.25
CA LEU A 40 -1.27 -9.74 -26.65
C LEU A 40 0.02 -10.57 -26.79
N ARG A 41 0.96 -10.41 -25.86
CA ARG A 41 2.18 -11.25 -25.81
C ARG A 41 1.85 -12.70 -25.48
N TYR A 42 0.91 -12.94 -24.58
CA TYR A 42 0.43 -14.26 -24.24
C TYR A 42 -0.25 -14.94 -25.45
N CYS A 43 -1.17 -14.24 -26.11
CA CYS A 43 -1.84 -14.74 -27.31
C CYS A 43 -0.83 -15.17 -28.39
N LYS A 44 0.22 -14.36 -28.62
CA LYS A 44 1.28 -14.70 -29.58
C LYS A 44 2.07 -15.95 -29.17
N ALA A 45 2.36 -16.11 -27.88
CA ALA A 45 3.23 -17.17 -27.39
C ALA A 45 2.52 -18.52 -27.22
N HIS A 46 1.21 -18.52 -26.90
CA HIS A 46 0.50 -19.74 -26.49
C HIS A 46 -0.73 -20.07 -27.34
N GLU A 47 -1.26 -19.11 -28.10
CA GLU A 47 -2.50 -19.29 -28.87
C GLU A 47 -2.26 -19.12 -30.39
N ASP A 48 -1.01 -18.86 -30.79
CA ASP A 48 -0.61 -18.55 -32.18
C ASP A 48 -1.38 -17.35 -32.80
N ILE A 49 -1.86 -16.44 -31.96
CA ILE A 49 -2.58 -15.24 -32.38
C ILE A 49 -1.63 -14.04 -32.25
N THR A 50 -1.15 -13.54 -33.39
CA THR A 50 -0.32 -12.34 -33.39
C THR A 50 -1.14 -11.08 -33.08
N PRO A 51 -0.52 -10.00 -32.57
CA PRO A 51 -1.24 -8.78 -32.20
C PRO A 51 -2.08 -8.17 -33.33
N GLU A 52 -1.64 -8.29 -34.59
CA GLU A 52 -2.37 -7.85 -35.78
C GLU A 52 -3.58 -8.73 -36.14
N HIS A 53 -3.57 -10.00 -35.74
CA HIS A 53 -4.66 -10.95 -35.95
C HIS A 53 -5.62 -11.05 -34.75
N MET A 54 -5.33 -10.39 -33.64
CA MET A 54 -6.28 -10.32 -32.52
C MET A 54 -7.58 -9.64 -32.97
N ARG A 55 -8.71 -10.27 -32.66
CA ARG A 55 -10.07 -9.81 -32.98
C ARG A 55 -10.95 -9.81 -31.73
N CYS A 56 -12.04 -9.05 -31.76
CA CYS A 56 -13.00 -9.03 -30.66
C CYS A 56 -13.63 -10.41 -30.41
N GLU A 57 -13.89 -11.18 -31.47
CA GLU A 57 -14.40 -12.55 -31.38
C GLU A 57 -13.46 -13.52 -30.65
N LEU A 58 -12.15 -13.28 -30.70
CA LEU A 58 -11.16 -14.13 -30.03
C LEU A 58 -11.06 -13.83 -28.53
N LEU A 59 -11.57 -12.69 -28.05
CA LEU A 59 -11.59 -12.31 -26.63
C LEU A 59 -12.70 -13.07 -25.85
N THR A 60 -12.56 -14.39 -25.78
CA THR A 60 -13.52 -15.28 -25.12
C THR A 60 -13.24 -15.41 -23.62
N LYS A 61 -14.20 -15.96 -22.88
CA LYS A 61 -14.01 -16.28 -21.45
C LYS A 61 -12.82 -17.23 -21.26
N GLU A 62 -12.74 -18.23 -22.12
CA GLU A 62 -11.75 -19.31 -22.08
C GLU A 62 -10.35 -18.76 -22.32
N LEU A 63 -10.16 -17.86 -23.31
CA LEU A 63 -8.88 -17.19 -23.54
C LEU A 63 -8.46 -16.36 -22.32
N VAL A 64 -9.39 -15.60 -21.74
CA VAL A 64 -9.11 -14.75 -20.57
C VAL A 64 -8.76 -15.61 -19.35
N GLU A 65 -9.43 -16.74 -19.14
CA GLU A 65 -9.11 -17.66 -18.05
C GLU A 65 -7.72 -18.28 -18.20
N ARG A 66 -7.34 -18.71 -19.42
CA ARG A 66 -5.99 -19.23 -19.71
C ARG A 66 -4.91 -18.16 -19.54
N PHE A 67 -5.13 -16.94 -20.04
CA PHE A 67 -4.22 -15.80 -19.81
C PHE A 67 -4.03 -15.49 -18.31
N LEU A 68 -5.11 -15.50 -17.54
CA LEU A 68 -5.02 -15.23 -16.11
C LEU A 68 -4.32 -16.36 -15.35
N ALA A 69 -4.46 -17.61 -15.81
CA ALA A 69 -3.74 -18.76 -15.26
C ALA A 69 -2.24 -18.71 -15.56
N SER A 70 -1.83 -18.41 -16.81
CA SER A 70 -0.41 -18.27 -17.18
C SER A 70 0.29 -17.15 -16.42
N ALA A 71 -0.43 -16.06 -16.14
CA ALA A 71 0.10 -14.99 -15.31
C ALA A 71 0.48 -15.46 -13.88
N GLU A 72 -0.21 -16.47 -13.34
CA GLU A 72 0.11 -17.06 -12.04
C GLU A 72 1.23 -18.10 -12.17
N THR A 73 1.12 -19.03 -13.12
CA THR A 73 2.04 -20.18 -13.23
C THR A 73 3.40 -19.83 -13.82
N GLU A 74 3.46 -18.94 -14.81
CA GLU A 74 4.70 -18.61 -15.53
C GLU A 74 5.37 -17.36 -14.98
N ARG A 75 4.58 -16.39 -14.50
CA ARG A 75 5.09 -15.12 -13.98
C ARG A 75 5.05 -15.00 -12.46
N GLY A 76 4.61 -16.04 -11.75
CA GLY A 76 4.52 -16.05 -10.29
C GLY A 76 3.64 -14.95 -9.70
N CYS A 77 2.69 -14.41 -10.47
CA CYS A 77 1.88 -13.29 -10.00
C CYS A 77 0.87 -13.74 -8.94
N GLY A 78 0.78 -13.02 -7.83
CA GLY A 78 -0.23 -13.29 -6.81
C GLY A 78 -1.69 -12.97 -7.24
N PRO A 79 -2.69 -13.43 -6.47
CA PRO A 79 -4.11 -13.26 -6.81
C PRO A 79 -4.56 -11.80 -6.95
N ALA A 80 -3.92 -10.87 -6.24
CA ALA A 80 -4.21 -9.44 -6.36
C ALA A 80 -3.84 -8.89 -7.75
N THR A 81 -2.66 -9.22 -8.26
CA THR A 81 -2.20 -8.83 -9.60
C THR A 81 -3.06 -9.49 -10.68
N ARG A 82 -3.41 -10.77 -10.52
CA ARG A 82 -4.38 -11.44 -11.40
C ARG A 82 -5.72 -10.69 -11.45
N ASN A 83 -6.26 -10.33 -10.29
CA ASN A 83 -7.54 -9.61 -10.20
C ASN A 83 -7.48 -8.20 -10.79
N GLN A 84 -6.33 -7.52 -10.69
CA GLN A 84 -6.11 -6.22 -11.34
C GLN A 84 -6.17 -6.37 -12.87
N ARG A 85 -5.48 -7.38 -13.43
CA ARG A 85 -5.54 -7.67 -14.88
C ARG A 85 -6.96 -7.99 -15.34
N LEU A 86 -7.67 -8.84 -14.60
CA LEU A 86 -9.08 -9.14 -14.86
C LEU A 86 -9.95 -7.86 -14.80
N ALA A 87 -9.66 -6.91 -13.91
CA ALA A 87 -10.41 -5.67 -13.84
C ALA A 87 -10.24 -4.80 -15.09
N ALA A 88 -9.02 -4.74 -15.66
CA ALA A 88 -8.77 -4.04 -16.92
C ALA A 88 -9.56 -4.68 -18.09
N ILE A 89 -9.51 -6.01 -18.20
CA ILE A 89 -10.24 -6.77 -19.24
C ILE A 89 -11.75 -6.57 -19.08
N ARG A 90 -12.29 -6.68 -17.86
CA ARG A 90 -13.73 -6.44 -17.60
C ARG A 90 -14.13 -5.01 -17.93
N SER A 91 -13.28 -4.03 -17.64
CA SER A 91 -13.54 -2.63 -18.03
C SER A 91 -13.65 -2.46 -19.54
N PHE A 92 -12.79 -3.14 -20.29
CA PHE A 92 -12.83 -3.11 -21.76
C PHE A 92 -14.05 -3.85 -22.31
N CYS A 93 -14.41 -5.02 -21.76
CA CYS A 93 -15.63 -5.73 -22.16
C CYS A 93 -16.89 -4.88 -21.91
N ARG A 94 -16.99 -4.14 -20.81
CA ARG A 94 -18.11 -3.19 -20.59
C ARG A 94 -18.13 -2.08 -21.64
N TYR A 95 -16.96 -1.56 -22.00
CA TYR A 95 -16.82 -0.55 -23.05
C TYR A 95 -17.29 -1.09 -24.41
N LEU A 96 -16.98 -2.35 -24.73
CA LEU A 96 -17.37 -3.01 -25.98
C LEU A 96 -18.88 -3.32 -26.05
N GLN A 97 -19.56 -3.56 -24.94
CA GLN A 97 -20.99 -3.90 -24.95
C GLN A 97 -21.89 -2.85 -25.63
N ALA A 98 -21.49 -1.58 -25.62
CA ALA A 98 -22.20 -0.50 -26.29
C ALA A 98 -21.79 -0.29 -27.76
N ARG A 99 -20.73 -0.95 -28.23
CA ARG A 99 -20.08 -0.71 -29.54
C ARG A 99 -20.07 -1.94 -30.45
N ASP A 100 -20.09 -3.13 -29.87
CA ASP A 100 -20.15 -4.41 -30.56
C ASP A 100 -21.28 -5.26 -29.95
N ILE A 101 -22.50 -4.92 -30.36
CA ILE A 101 -23.74 -5.44 -29.79
C ILE A 101 -23.90 -6.94 -30.09
N GLU A 102 -23.39 -7.39 -31.25
CA GLU A 102 -23.45 -8.80 -31.69
C GLU A 102 -22.78 -9.76 -30.70
N ARG A 103 -21.77 -9.27 -29.95
CA ARG A 103 -20.95 -10.08 -29.05
C ARG A 103 -21.22 -9.82 -27.56
N ILE A 104 -22.31 -9.14 -27.21
CA ILE A 104 -22.68 -8.86 -25.81
C ILE A 104 -22.67 -10.14 -24.95
N GLY A 105 -23.17 -11.26 -25.47
CA GLY A 105 -23.17 -12.54 -24.75
C GLY A 105 -21.75 -13.02 -24.40
N GLN A 106 -20.81 -12.91 -25.33
CA GLN A 106 -19.40 -13.26 -25.09
C GLN A 106 -18.78 -12.34 -24.02
N TYR A 107 -19.01 -11.03 -24.12
CA TYR A 107 -18.53 -10.07 -23.13
C TYR A 107 -19.11 -10.32 -21.75
N GLN A 108 -20.40 -10.66 -21.63
CA GLN A 108 -21.01 -11.04 -20.36
C GLN A 108 -20.34 -12.28 -19.74
N ARG A 109 -19.96 -13.27 -20.56
CA ARG A 109 -19.22 -14.44 -20.08
C ARG A 109 -17.84 -14.06 -19.52
N VAL A 110 -17.11 -13.13 -20.15
CA VAL A 110 -15.86 -12.58 -19.58
C VAL A 110 -16.13 -11.80 -18.29
N LEU A 111 -17.21 -11.01 -18.26
CA LEU A 111 -17.63 -10.28 -17.06
C LEU A 111 -18.05 -11.21 -15.91
N SER A 112 -18.42 -12.47 -16.18
CA SER A 112 -18.78 -13.45 -15.15
C SER A 112 -17.57 -14.06 -14.43
N ILE A 113 -16.35 -13.91 -14.97
CA ILE A 113 -15.15 -14.51 -14.38
C ILE A 113 -14.98 -14.01 -12.93
N PRO A 114 -14.96 -14.90 -11.93
CA PRO A 114 -14.85 -14.51 -10.54
C PRO A 114 -13.45 -13.95 -10.26
N LYS A 115 -13.40 -12.98 -9.34
CA LYS A 115 -12.14 -12.57 -8.73
C LYS A 115 -11.70 -13.67 -7.78
N LYS A 116 -10.41 -14.03 -7.80
CA LYS A 116 -9.86 -14.95 -6.80
C LYS A 116 -9.88 -14.27 -5.43
N LYS A 117 -10.21 -15.02 -4.38
CA LYS A 117 -10.08 -14.53 -3.00
C LYS A 117 -8.59 -14.25 -2.76
N THR A 118 -8.29 -13.04 -2.31
CA THR A 118 -6.97 -12.68 -1.79
C THR A 118 -7.02 -12.91 -0.29
N SER A 119 -6.07 -13.68 0.28
CA SER A 119 -5.85 -13.60 1.71
C SER A 119 -5.53 -12.15 2.04
N ALA A 120 -6.26 -11.57 2.98
CA ALA A 120 -5.81 -10.35 3.65
C ALA A 120 -4.73 -10.79 4.64
N THR A 121 -3.61 -11.31 4.13
CA THR A 121 -2.42 -11.45 4.97
C THR A 121 -2.12 -10.04 5.46
N PRO A 122 -2.07 -9.79 6.78
CA PRO A 122 -1.66 -8.50 7.28
C PRO A 122 -0.33 -8.16 6.60
N PRO A 123 -0.18 -7.01 5.94
CA PRO A 123 1.15 -6.55 5.61
C PRO A 123 1.93 -6.53 6.92
N HIS A 124 3.11 -7.16 6.94
CA HIS A 124 4.02 -6.99 8.05
C HIS A 124 4.20 -5.48 8.28
N HIS A 125 3.91 -5.02 9.50
CA HIS A 125 4.24 -3.66 9.88
C HIS A 125 5.62 -3.71 10.52
N VAL A 126 6.51 -2.85 10.04
CA VAL A 126 7.82 -2.59 10.63
C VAL A 126 7.61 -2.07 12.05
N SER A 127 8.21 -2.73 13.03
CA SER A 127 8.18 -2.38 14.44
C SER A 127 8.87 -1.03 14.70
N VAL A 128 8.60 -0.44 15.88
CA VAL A 128 9.23 0.83 16.27
C VAL A 128 10.75 0.71 16.34
N ASP A 129 11.28 -0.42 16.81
CA ASP A 129 12.73 -0.62 16.95
C ASP A 129 13.42 -0.84 15.61
N GLU A 130 12.81 -1.56 14.68
CA GLU A 130 13.29 -1.64 13.28
C GLU A 130 13.33 -0.25 12.62
N ILE A 131 12.31 0.59 12.84
CA ILE A 131 12.29 1.97 12.30
C ILE A 131 13.41 2.81 12.91
N ARG A 132 13.63 2.71 14.23
CA ARG A 132 14.74 3.39 14.90
C ARG A 132 16.08 2.96 14.32
N LEU A 133 16.26 1.65 14.11
CA LEU A 133 17.47 1.08 13.53
C LEU A 133 17.72 1.62 12.12
N ILE A 134 16.69 1.69 11.26
CA ILE A 134 16.79 2.25 9.91
C ILE A 134 17.15 3.75 9.95
N LEU A 135 16.50 4.52 10.82
CA LEU A 135 16.76 5.96 10.95
C LEU A 135 18.13 6.28 11.57
N ALA A 136 18.81 5.30 12.17
CA ALA A 136 20.17 5.48 12.69
C ALA A 136 21.26 5.31 11.61
N GLN A 137 20.95 4.74 10.44
CA GLN A 137 21.95 4.42 9.41
C GLN A 137 22.46 5.61 8.58
N PRO A 138 21.66 6.64 8.26
CA PRO A 138 22.15 7.75 7.44
C PRO A 138 23.28 8.53 8.14
N ASP A 139 24.47 8.55 7.52
CA ASP A 139 25.62 9.29 8.03
C ASP A 139 25.43 10.81 7.91
N THR A 140 25.07 11.44 9.03
CA THR A 140 24.75 12.87 9.13
C THR A 140 25.97 13.80 9.02
N SER A 141 27.19 13.27 8.97
CA SER A 141 28.38 14.09 8.67
C SER A 141 28.33 14.61 7.22
N ARG A 142 27.72 13.84 6.32
CA ARG A 142 27.58 14.16 4.89
C ARG A 142 26.24 14.84 4.58
N PRO A 143 26.20 15.81 3.64
CA PRO A 143 24.95 16.43 3.19
C PRO A 143 23.90 15.42 2.71
N THR A 144 24.33 14.36 2.03
CA THR A 144 23.43 13.30 1.54
C THR A 144 22.82 12.48 2.67
N GLY A 145 23.56 12.18 3.74
CA GLY A 145 23.00 11.45 4.88
C GLY A 145 22.04 12.31 5.70
N ARG A 146 22.30 13.62 5.84
CA ARG A 146 21.31 14.56 6.44
C ARG A 146 20.01 14.60 5.65
N ARG A 147 20.09 14.66 4.31
CA ARG A 147 18.92 14.58 3.43
C ARG A 147 18.17 13.27 3.63
N ASP A 148 18.88 12.14 3.58
CA ASP A 148 18.26 10.83 3.67
C ASP A 148 17.55 10.64 5.03
N LEU A 149 18.18 11.04 6.14
CA LEU A 149 17.57 11.01 7.47
C LEU A 149 16.29 11.86 7.52
N ALA A 150 16.36 13.13 7.10
CA ALA A 150 15.20 14.02 7.10
C ALA A 150 14.06 13.48 6.22
N LEU A 151 14.39 12.90 5.07
CA LEU A 151 13.43 12.30 4.14
C LEU A 151 12.74 11.09 4.76
N LEU A 152 13.50 10.15 5.33
CA LEU A 152 12.96 8.92 5.92
C LEU A 152 12.14 9.22 7.18
N ALA A 153 12.63 10.12 8.04
CA ALA A 153 11.93 10.56 9.23
C ALA A 153 10.60 11.23 8.88
N LEU A 154 10.58 12.13 7.89
CA LEU A 154 9.36 12.77 7.42
C LEU A 154 8.38 11.76 6.84
N MET A 155 8.85 10.81 6.02
CA MET A 155 8.00 9.80 5.40
C MET A 155 7.27 8.95 6.44
N TYR A 156 7.99 8.51 7.48
CA TYR A 156 7.39 7.76 8.58
C TYR A 156 6.44 8.63 9.40
N ASP A 157 6.90 9.80 9.87
CA ASP A 157 6.14 10.61 10.81
C ASP A 157 4.83 11.15 10.20
N SER A 158 4.89 11.61 8.95
CA SER A 158 3.70 12.11 8.25
C SER A 158 2.85 11.00 7.63
N GLY A 159 3.34 9.75 7.62
CA GLY A 159 2.73 8.62 6.91
C GLY A 159 2.46 8.91 5.43
N ALA A 160 3.28 9.73 4.76
CA ALA A 160 3.01 10.16 3.39
C ALA A 160 3.21 9.03 2.38
N ARG A 161 2.52 9.11 1.23
CA ARG A 161 2.86 8.25 0.08
C ARG A 161 4.19 8.70 -0.49
N VAL A 162 4.97 7.76 -1.06
CA VAL A 162 6.25 8.07 -1.72
C VAL A 162 6.15 9.16 -2.80
N GLN A 163 5.03 9.20 -3.55
CA GLN A 163 4.81 10.26 -4.55
C GLN A 163 4.55 11.62 -3.88
N GLU A 164 3.84 11.64 -2.75
CA GLU A 164 3.60 12.88 -2.01
C GLU A 164 4.92 13.46 -1.50
N ILE A 165 5.83 12.61 -0.96
CA ILE A 165 7.19 13.03 -0.57
C ILE A 165 8.01 13.53 -1.77
N ALA A 166 7.94 12.84 -2.91
CA ALA A 166 8.65 13.24 -4.13
C ALA A 166 8.19 14.61 -4.68
N ASP A 167 6.91 14.94 -4.46
CA ASP A 167 6.30 16.16 -4.97
C ASP A 167 6.37 17.34 -4.00
N LEU A 168 6.77 17.12 -2.75
CA LEU A 168 6.88 18.16 -1.73
C LEU A 168 7.83 19.28 -2.17
N THR A 169 7.39 20.51 -1.96
CA THR A 169 8.22 21.71 -2.07
C THR A 169 8.54 22.26 -0.70
N LEU A 170 9.55 23.13 -0.60
CA LEU A 170 9.84 23.84 0.66
C LEU A 170 8.61 24.60 1.18
N GLY A 171 7.81 25.18 0.28
CA GLY A 171 6.62 25.95 0.63
C GLY A 171 5.47 25.13 1.22
N ASP A 172 5.54 23.80 1.14
CA ASP A 172 4.59 22.87 1.74
C ASP A 172 4.97 22.48 3.18
N PHE A 173 6.18 22.80 3.63
CA PHE A 173 6.67 22.55 4.98
C PHE A 173 6.65 23.84 5.82
N ARG A 174 6.14 23.74 7.04
CA ARG A 174 6.17 24.80 8.05
C ARG A 174 6.82 24.28 9.32
N ALA A 175 7.95 24.86 9.70
CA ALA A 175 8.67 24.49 10.91
C ALA A 175 8.08 25.11 12.19
N ASP A 176 7.38 26.24 12.08
CA ASP A 176 6.81 26.94 13.24
C ASP A 176 5.78 26.07 13.97
N PRO A 177 5.85 25.98 15.31
CA PRO A 177 4.87 25.24 16.09
C PRO A 177 3.43 25.74 15.89
N PRO A 178 2.45 24.84 15.70
CA PRO A 178 2.64 23.40 15.46
C PRO A 178 3.22 23.15 14.07
N ALA A 179 4.35 22.45 13.99
CA ALA A 179 4.99 22.17 12.71
C ALA A 179 4.06 21.31 11.83
N THR A 180 4.02 21.58 10.53
CA THR A 180 3.08 20.92 9.61
C THR A 180 3.69 20.68 8.24
N VAL A 181 3.20 19.66 7.55
CA VAL A 181 3.44 19.44 6.12
C VAL A 181 2.13 19.36 5.34
N LYS A 182 2.06 20.06 4.21
CA LYS A 182 0.92 20.03 3.28
C LYS A 182 1.17 18.97 2.22
N LEU A 183 0.37 17.89 2.24
CA LEU A 183 0.49 16.78 1.30
C LEU A 183 -0.60 16.84 0.25
N THR A 184 -0.22 16.77 -1.03
CA THR A 184 -1.15 16.76 -2.16
C THR A 184 -1.18 15.37 -2.79
N GLY A 185 -2.30 14.67 -2.60
CA GLY A 185 -2.48 13.29 -3.03
C GLY A 185 -3.25 13.11 -4.34
N LYS A 186 -3.65 11.86 -4.63
CA LYS A 186 -4.40 11.50 -5.84
C LYS A 186 -5.69 12.31 -5.96
N GLY A 187 -5.95 12.85 -7.15
CA GLY A 187 -7.12 13.69 -7.43
C GLY A 187 -7.01 15.10 -6.85
N ASN A 188 -5.78 15.60 -6.67
CA ASN A 188 -5.48 16.92 -6.12
C ASN A 188 -6.04 17.15 -4.71
N LYS A 189 -6.23 16.07 -3.95
CA LYS A 189 -6.72 16.15 -2.57
C LYS A 189 -5.60 16.59 -1.65
N VAL A 190 -5.79 17.73 -1.00
CA VAL A 190 -4.81 18.32 -0.09
C VAL A 190 -5.17 17.96 1.36
N ARG A 191 -4.16 17.66 2.16
CA ARG A 191 -4.29 17.54 3.62
C ARG A 191 -3.08 18.15 4.32
N ILE A 192 -3.28 18.62 5.54
CA ILE A 192 -2.21 19.14 6.40
C ILE A 192 -1.97 18.11 7.49
N VAL A 193 -0.72 17.67 7.64
CA VAL A 193 -0.32 16.69 8.65
C VAL A 193 0.57 17.40 9.68
N PRO A 194 0.17 17.43 10.96
CA PRO A 194 1.05 17.86 12.04
C PRO A 194 2.29 16.96 12.14
N LEU A 195 3.45 17.57 12.36
CA LEU A 195 4.71 16.87 12.52
C LEU A 195 5.18 16.93 13.97
N MET A 196 5.87 15.88 14.41
CA MET A 196 6.51 15.88 15.72
C MET A 196 7.73 16.80 15.70
N SER A 197 7.97 17.49 16.82
CA SER A 197 9.07 18.45 16.94
C SER A 197 10.44 17.91 16.53
N PRO A 198 10.83 16.65 16.86
CA PRO A 198 12.10 16.09 16.41
C PRO A 198 12.19 15.97 14.87
N THR A 199 11.11 15.52 14.21
CA THR A 199 11.04 15.42 12.75
C THR A 199 11.14 16.79 12.10
N ALA A 200 10.36 17.76 12.60
CA ALA A 200 10.38 19.12 12.08
C ALA A 200 11.78 19.75 12.19
N ALA A 201 12.46 19.54 13.32
CA ALA A 201 13.83 20.00 13.52
C ALA A 201 14.82 19.36 12.54
N LEU A 202 14.70 18.05 12.26
CA LEU A 202 15.53 17.36 11.27
C LEU A 202 15.34 17.94 9.86
N VAL A 203 14.09 18.12 9.44
CA VAL A 203 13.75 18.68 8.13
C VAL A 203 14.25 20.11 8.00
N GLN A 204 14.06 20.94 9.03
CA GLN A 204 14.53 22.33 9.04
C GLN A 204 16.07 22.40 8.93
N ARG A 205 16.79 21.67 9.78
CA ARG A 205 18.27 21.63 9.74
C ARG A 205 18.81 21.16 8.39
N TYR A 206 18.14 20.20 7.78
CA TYR A 206 18.47 19.76 6.43
C TYR A 206 18.23 20.87 5.40
N ALA A 207 17.06 21.53 5.42
CA ALA A 207 16.73 22.59 4.48
C ALA A 207 17.72 23.76 4.55
N ASP A 208 18.08 24.18 5.77
CA ASP A 208 19.08 25.22 6.02
C ASP A 208 20.45 24.82 5.46
N GLY A 209 20.92 23.60 5.77
CA GLY A 209 22.19 23.08 5.27
C GLY A 209 22.22 22.82 3.76
N ALA A 210 21.06 22.72 3.11
CA ALA A 210 20.92 22.58 1.66
C ALA A 210 20.74 23.93 0.93
N GLY A 211 20.72 25.05 1.66
CA GLY A 211 20.45 26.37 1.09
C GLY A 211 19.03 26.51 0.54
N LEU A 212 18.08 25.74 1.07
CA LEU A 212 16.66 25.85 0.76
C LEU A 212 16.03 26.87 1.72
N THR A 213 16.43 28.13 1.57
CA THR A 213 15.98 29.24 2.41
C THR A 213 15.34 30.35 1.57
N GLY A 214 14.48 31.15 2.21
CA GLY A 214 13.85 32.32 1.61
C GLY A 214 12.70 32.03 0.63
N ALA A 215 12.06 33.11 0.16
CA ALA A 215 10.86 33.05 -0.67
C ALA A 215 11.10 32.37 -2.04
N ALA A 216 12.27 32.62 -2.66
CA ALA A 216 12.63 32.03 -3.94
C ALA A 216 12.75 30.50 -3.90
N SER A 217 13.02 29.92 -2.73
CA SER A 217 13.13 28.47 -2.57
C SER A 217 11.79 27.78 -2.33
N ARG A 218 10.69 28.52 -2.12
CA ARG A 218 9.39 27.92 -1.75
C ARG A 218 8.84 26.96 -2.80
N SER A 219 9.12 27.18 -4.08
CA SER A 219 8.70 26.29 -5.18
C SER A 219 9.69 25.17 -5.47
N ARG A 220 10.88 25.20 -4.86
CA ARG A 220 11.90 24.17 -5.06
C ARG A 220 11.49 22.88 -4.35
N PRO A 221 11.82 21.70 -4.92
CA PRO A 221 11.61 20.43 -4.25
C PRO A 221 12.27 20.43 -2.87
N LEU A 222 11.54 19.98 -1.85
CA LEU A 222 12.09 19.86 -0.50
C LEU A 222 13.27 18.90 -0.49
N PHE A 223 13.15 17.78 -1.22
CA PHE A 223 14.24 16.83 -1.43
C PHE A 223 14.57 16.75 -2.93
N PRO A 224 15.53 17.56 -3.42
CA PRO A 224 15.95 17.49 -4.81
C PRO A 224 16.89 16.32 -5.07
N ASN A 225 16.89 15.85 -6.32
CA ASN A 225 17.91 14.96 -6.85
C ASN A 225 19.22 15.73 -7.12
N ARG A 226 20.26 15.03 -7.61
CA ARG A 226 21.57 15.66 -7.90
C ARG A 226 21.52 16.79 -8.92
N ALA A 227 20.51 16.82 -9.79
CA ALA A 227 20.30 17.85 -10.80
C ALA A 227 19.37 18.99 -10.31
N GLY A 228 18.97 19.00 -9.03
CA GLY A 228 18.06 20.02 -8.47
C GLY A 228 16.58 19.78 -8.75
N ASN A 229 16.23 18.72 -9.49
CA ASN A 229 14.86 18.36 -9.84
C ASN A 229 14.21 17.47 -8.77
N LYS A 230 12.89 17.26 -8.85
CA LYS A 230 12.16 16.34 -7.97
C LYS A 230 12.79 14.93 -7.99
N MET A 231 12.88 14.29 -6.82
CA MET A 231 13.24 12.88 -6.77
C MET A 231 12.13 12.01 -7.38
N THR A 232 12.50 10.88 -7.96
CA THR A 232 11.53 9.90 -8.44
C THR A 232 11.11 8.98 -7.31
N ARG A 233 9.94 8.33 -7.44
CA ARG A 233 9.50 7.29 -6.50
C ARG A 233 10.54 6.19 -6.33
N THR A 234 11.15 5.76 -7.43
CA THR A 234 12.21 4.75 -7.43
C THR A 234 13.47 5.26 -6.74
N GLY A 235 13.84 6.53 -6.91
CA GLY A 235 14.98 7.12 -6.20
C GLY A 235 14.79 7.18 -4.69
N ILE A 236 13.57 7.47 -4.23
CA ILE A 236 13.22 7.44 -2.81
C ILE A 236 13.21 6.01 -2.27
N ALA A 237 12.61 5.06 -3.01
CA ALA A 237 12.62 3.64 -2.65
C ALA A 237 14.05 3.12 -2.54
N TYR A 238 14.93 3.48 -3.48
CA TYR A 238 16.35 3.15 -3.43
C TYR A 238 17.07 3.69 -2.18
N ILE A 239 16.76 4.92 -1.74
CA ILE A 239 17.31 5.45 -0.48
C ILE A 239 16.88 4.59 0.70
N LEU A 240 15.60 4.24 0.77
CA LEU A 240 15.09 3.36 1.82
C LEU A 240 15.77 2.00 1.78
N ASP A 241 15.78 1.34 0.62
CA ASP A 241 16.38 0.02 0.43
C ASP A 241 17.86 0.00 0.83
N LYS A 242 18.60 1.06 0.49
CA LYS A 242 20.00 1.23 0.89
C LYS A 242 20.16 1.21 2.41
N HIS A 243 19.38 2.02 3.14
CA HIS A 243 19.51 2.11 4.59
C HIS A 243 18.92 0.90 5.30
N VAL A 244 17.92 0.23 4.73
CA VAL A 244 17.42 -1.07 5.21
C VAL A 244 18.50 -2.15 5.07
N ALA A 245 19.24 -2.18 3.95
CA ALA A 245 20.34 -3.11 3.77
C ALA A 245 21.46 -2.88 4.81
N THR A 246 21.89 -1.64 5.01
CA THR A 246 22.90 -1.30 6.04
C THR A 246 22.41 -1.62 7.45
N ALA A 247 21.14 -1.34 7.75
CA ALA A 247 20.55 -1.70 9.03
C ALA A 247 20.54 -3.22 9.26
N ARG A 248 20.21 -4.00 8.23
CA ARG A 248 20.24 -5.47 8.29
C ARG A 248 21.66 -6.02 8.47
N GLU A 249 22.67 -5.38 7.91
CA GLU A 249 24.08 -5.75 8.16
C GLU A 249 24.46 -5.49 9.63
N SER A 250 23.93 -4.43 10.24
CA SER A 250 24.20 -4.10 11.66
C SER A 250 23.48 -5.01 12.65
N ASP A 251 22.25 -5.45 12.35
CA ASP A 251 21.48 -6.40 13.15
C ASP A 251 20.61 -7.30 12.24
N PRO A 252 21.16 -8.45 11.79
CA PRO A 252 20.45 -9.36 10.90
C PRO A 252 19.22 -10.03 11.55
N ALA A 253 19.20 -10.14 12.87
CA ALA A 253 18.11 -10.80 13.60
C ALA A 253 16.88 -9.89 13.70
N MET A 254 17.08 -8.57 13.74
CA MET A 254 16.00 -7.59 13.85
C MET A 254 15.28 -7.32 12.52
N LEU A 255 16.00 -7.31 11.38
CA LEU A 255 15.47 -6.91 10.07
C LEU A 255 15.42 -8.06 9.05
N THR A 256 14.42 -8.92 9.20
CA THR A 256 14.27 -10.12 8.35
C THR A 256 13.55 -9.86 7.03
N GLU A 257 12.63 -8.89 7.00
CA GLU A 257 11.77 -8.63 5.84
C GLU A 257 12.23 -7.48 4.94
N THR A 258 11.69 -7.43 3.72
CA THR A 258 11.87 -6.29 2.80
C THR A 258 10.94 -5.15 3.17
N ILE A 259 11.51 -3.96 3.36
CA ILE A 259 10.77 -2.78 3.81
C ILE A 259 10.61 -1.80 2.65
N SER A 260 9.37 -1.60 2.22
CA SER A 260 9.03 -0.65 1.17
C SER A 260 8.51 0.68 1.75
N PRO A 261 8.45 1.76 0.95
CA PRO A 261 7.82 3.01 1.39
C PRO A 261 6.35 2.84 1.80
N HIS A 262 5.66 1.86 1.23
CA HIS A 262 4.29 1.54 1.62
C HIS A 262 4.23 0.85 2.98
N ALA A 263 5.22 0.01 3.30
CA ALA A 263 5.34 -0.64 4.60
C ALA A 263 5.54 0.40 5.73
N LEU A 264 6.41 1.40 5.55
CA LEU A 264 6.58 2.48 6.54
C LEU A 264 5.28 3.25 6.82
N ARG A 265 4.51 3.54 5.77
CA ARG A 265 3.20 4.18 5.91
C ARG A 265 2.21 3.28 6.64
N HIS A 266 2.20 1.99 6.33
CA HIS A 266 1.38 0.98 7.02
C HIS A 266 1.75 0.90 8.50
N SER A 267 3.04 0.90 8.82
CA SER A 267 3.55 0.95 10.20
C SER A 267 3.09 2.19 10.94
N LYS A 268 3.18 3.39 10.36
CA LYS A 268 2.66 4.60 11.01
C LYS A 268 1.17 4.48 11.33
N ALA A 269 0.38 3.90 10.41
CA ALA A 269 -1.05 3.65 10.65
C ALA A 269 -1.27 2.71 11.85
N MET A 270 -0.53 1.60 11.90
CA MET A 270 -0.59 0.63 12.98
C MET A 270 -0.13 1.20 14.31
N HIS A 271 0.99 1.91 14.34
CA HIS A 271 1.51 2.52 15.56
C HIS A 271 0.57 3.59 16.12
N LEU A 272 -0.09 4.38 15.27
CA LEU A 272 -1.14 5.32 15.71
C LEU A 272 -2.35 4.57 16.28
N LEU A 273 -2.74 3.46 15.66
CA LEU A 273 -3.86 2.64 16.14
C LEU A 273 -3.56 1.99 17.50
N GLN A 274 -2.37 1.40 17.64
CA GLN A 274 -1.88 0.80 18.89
C GLN A 274 -1.75 1.85 20.01
N ALA A 275 -1.41 3.10 19.66
CA ALA A 275 -1.42 4.23 20.58
C ALA A 275 -2.84 4.74 20.94
N GLY A 276 -3.90 4.10 20.43
CA GLY A 276 -5.29 4.44 20.74
C GLY A 276 -5.86 5.64 19.96
N VAL A 277 -5.19 6.09 18.89
CA VAL A 277 -5.69 7.20 18.07
C VAL A 277 -6.95 6.75 17.31
N ASN A 278 -7.99 7.59 17.33
CA ASN A 278 -9.25 7.28 16.66
C ASN A 278 -9.03 7.05 15.14
N LEU A 279 -9.67 6.01 14.60
CA LEU A 279 -9.59 5.62 13.18
C LEU A 279 -9.92 6.77 12.22
N VAL A 280 -10.80 7.70 12.60
CA VAL A 280 -11.15 8.89 11.82
C VAL A 280 -9.93 9.80 11.67
N TYR A 281 -9.19 10.07 12.75
CA TYR A 281 -7.97 10.87 12.69
C TYR A 281 -6.85 10.17 11.91
N ILE A 282 -6.70 8.85 12.09
CA ILE A 282 -5.73 8.05 11.31
C ILE A 282 -6.04 8.15 9.81
N ARG A 283 -7.33 8.02 9.44
CA ARG A 283 -7.79 8.18 8.05
C ARG A 283 -7.44 9.55 7.50
N ASP A 284 -7.68 10.61 8.27
CA ASP A 284 -7.47 11.98 7.85
C ASP A 284 -5.97 12.31 7.71
N ILE A 285 -5.12 11.88 8.66
CA ILE A 285 -3.66 12.00 8.60
C ILE A 285 -3.10 11.27 7.38
N LEU A 286 -3.57 10.05 7.11
CA LEU A 286 -3.08 9.26 6.00
C LEU A 286 -3.71 9.68 4.66
N GLY A 287 -4.90 10.28 4.65
CA GLY A 287 -5.63 10.58 3.42
C GLY A 287 -6.09 9.29 2.72
N HIS A 288 -6.69 8.37 3.48
CA HIS A 288 -7.41 7.22 2.91
C HIS A 288 -8.77 7.69 2.39
N ALA A 289 -9.07 7.39 1.13
CA ALA A 289 -10.36 7.73 0.52
C ALA A 289 -11.49 6.77 0.95
N ASP A 290 -11.15 5.62 1.54
CA ASP A 290 -12.09 4.58 1.97
C ASP A 290 -11.75 4.13 3.40
N LEU A 291 -12.76 4.06 4.26
CA LEU A 291 -12.68 3.53 5.63
C LEU A 291 -12.31 2.05 5.63
N LYS A 292 -12.62 1.31 4.57
CA LYS A 292 -12.34 -0.13 4.44
C LYS A 292 -10.85 -0.45 4.56
N THR A 293 -9.97 0.42 4.08
CA THR A 293 -8.51 0.23 4.25
C THR A 293 -8.10 0.42 5.71
N THR A 294 -8.85 1.23 6.46
CA THR A 294 -8.58 1.54 7.86
C THR A 294 -9.20 0.50 8.81
N GLU A 295 -10.39 -0.01 8.47
CA GLU A 295 -11.07 -1.12 9.16
C GLU A 295 -10.27 -2.44 9.09
N ILE A 296 -9.53 -2.68 8.00
CA ILE A 296 -8.62 -3.81 7.90
C ILE A 296 -7.61 -3.80 9.05
N TYR A 297 -7.07 -2.63 9.43
CA TYR A 297 -6.13 -2.53 10.57
C TYR A 297 -6.80 -2.93 11.89
N ALA A 298 -7.96 -2.36 12.20
CA ALA A 298 -8.68 -2.61 13.45
C ALA A 298 -9.15 -4.06 13.61
N ARG A 299 -9.51 -4.73 12.51
CA ARG A 299 -9.91 -6.14 12.54
C ARG A 299 -8.75 -7.09 12.85
N ILE A 300 -7.54 -6.69 12.49
CA ILE A 300 -6.36 -7.55 12.51
C ILE A 300 -5.60 -7.44 13.84
N ASP A 301 -5.60 -6.27 14.48
CA ASP A 301 -4.80 -6.08 15.68
C ASP A 301 -5.43 -6.75 16.92
N GLY A 302 -4.88 -7.88 17.31
CA GLY A 302 -5.28 -8.61 18.52
C GLY A 302 -4.93 -7.87 19.81
N GLU A 303 -3.89 -7.02 19.79
CA GLU A 303 -3.45 -6.28 20.96
C GLU A 303 -4.39 -5.13 21.29
N MET A 304 -4.80 -4.32 20.30
CA MET A 304 -5.86 -3.32 20.48
C MET A 304 -7.17 -3.95 20.99
N LYS A 305 -7.58 -5.11 20.44
CA LYS A 305 -8.77 -5.83 20.93
C LYS A 305 -8.61 -6.22 22.39
N ARG A 306 -7.44 -6.75 22.77
CA ARG A 306 -7.14 -7.11 24.16
C ARG A 306 -7.16 -5.88 25.07
N ASN A 307 -6.52 -4.78 24.67
CA ASN A 307 -6.47 -3.54 25.45
C ASN A 307 -7.86 -2.91 25.59
N ALA A 308 -8.68 -2.93 24.53
CA ALA A 308 -10.06 -2.46 24.58
C ALA A 308 -10.93 -3.34 25.49
N LEU A 309 -10.80 -4.66 25.40
CA LEU A 309 -11.48 -5.59 26.30
C LEU A 309 -11.05 -5.40 27.74
N GLN A 310 -9.75 -5.23 28.01
CA GLN A 310 -9.21 -5.00 29.35
C GLN A 310 -9.65 -3.65 29.92
N SER A 311 -9.68 -2.60 29.10
CA SER A 311 -10.13 -1.27 29.53
C SER A 311 -11.63 -1.22 29.81
N ALA A 312 -12.43 -2.03 29.11
CA ALA A 312 -13.87 -2.18 29.35
C ALA A 312 -14.20 -3.28 30.36
N PHE A 313 -13.20 -4.04 30.83
CA PHE A 313 -13.42 -5.17 31.72
C PHE A 313 -13.81 -4.65 33.11
N THR A 314 -15.05 -4.94 33.50
CA THR A 314 -15.47 -4.88 34.90
C THR A 314 -15.34 -6.29 35.46
N ASN A 315 -14.58 -6.47 36.54
CA ASN A 315 -14.49 -7.79 37.17
C ASN A 315 -15.83 -8.13 37.84
N LEU A 316 -16.65 -8.89 37.12
CA LEU A 316 -17.96 -9.38 37.59
C LEU A 316 -17.87 -10.78 38.19
N THR A 317 -16.68 -11.40 38.18
CA THR A 317 -16.46 -12.73 38.73
C THR A 317 -16.20 -12.60 40.25
N PRO A 318 -16.90 -13.38 41.10
CA PRO A 318 -16.62 -13.40 42.52
C PRO A 318 -15.17 -13.89 42.77
N PRO A 319 -14.40 -13.24 43.66
CA PRO A 319 -13.20 -13.85 44.19
C PRO A 319 -13.64 -15.12 44.94
N ASP A 320 -13.07 -16.28 44.60
CA ASP A 320 -13.40 -17.62 45.14
C ASP A 320 -14.66 -18.33 44.61
N ALA A 321 -15.03 -18.14 43.35
CA ALA A 321 -16.13 -18.91 42.74
C ALA A 321 -15.83 -20.40 42.46
N MET A 322 -14.60 -20.88 42.67
CA MET A 322 -14.25 -22.30 42.51
C MET A 322 -13.61 -22.85 43.79
N PRO A 323 -14.24 -23.80 44.48
CA PRO A 323 -13.59 -24.49 45.59
C PRO A 323 -12.36 -25.24 45.08
N LEU A 324 -11.24 -25.10 45.80
CA LEU A 324 -10.04 -25.90 45.58
C LEU A 324 -10.35 -27.34 45.97
N TRP A 325 -10.82 -28.15 45.01
CA TRP A 325 -11.09 -29.59 45.17
C TRP A 325 -9.90 -30.38 45.72
N HIS A 326 -8.69 -29.82 45.67
CA HIS A 326 -7.47 -30.36 46.26
C HIS A 326 -7.38 -30.28 47.79
N GLN A 327 -8.30 -29.60 48.48
CA GLN A 327 -8.30 -29.50 49.95
C GLN A 327 -9.29 -30.45 50.64
N ASP A 328 -10.09 -31.19 49.87
CA ASP A 328 -11.06 -32.14 50.44
C ASP A 328 -10.36 -33.48 50.77
N LYS A 329 -9.67 -33.50 51.91
CA LYS A 329 -8.98 -34.69 52.44
C LYS A 329 -9.96 -35.86 52.63
N ASP A 330 -11.24 -35.59 52.84
CA ASP A 330 -12.25 -36.63 53.05
C ASP A 330 -12.56 -37.39 51.75
N MET A 331 -12.56 -36.72 50.60
CA MET A 331 -12.78 -37.40 49.30
C MET A 331 -11.64 -38.35 48.92
N LEU A 332 -10.39 -37.93 49.17
CA LEU A 332 -9.20 -38.77 48.94
C LEU A 332 -9.14 -39.93 49.93
N THR A 333 -9.56 -39.72 51.19
CA THR A 333 -9.65 -40.77 52.22
C THR A 333 -10.79 -41.75 51.91
N TRP A 334 -11.91 -41.29 51.35
CA TRP A 334 -13.01 -42.13 50.89
C TRP A 334 -12.62 -43.01 49.70
N LEU A 335 -11.90 -42.46 48.72
CA LEU A 335 -11.42 -43.22 47.55
C LEU A 335 -10.36 -44.27 47.92
N THR A 336 -9.50 -44.01 48.91
CA THR A 336 -8.45 -44.95 49.34
C THR A 336 -8.97 -46.10 50.20
N ASN A 337 -10.14 -45.96 50.83
CA ASN A 337 -10.78 -47.02 51.63
C ASN A 337 -11.77 -47.88 50.80
N LEU A 338 -11.90 -47.62 49.49
CA LEU A 338 -12.82 -48.34 48.63
C LEU A 338 -12.17 -49.65 48.15
N GLY A 339 -12.18 -50.67 49.01
CA GLY A 339 -11.63 -52.00 48.70
C GLY A 339 -11.01 -52.79 49.85
N HIS A 340 -11.19 -52.36 51.11
CA HIS A 340 -10.85 -53.14 52.31
C HIS A 340 -12.08 -53.49 53.13
#